data_AF-A0A9P7Y5E8-F1
#
_entry.id   AF-A0A9P7Y5E8-F1
#
_cell.length_a   1.000
_cell.length_b   1.000
_cell.length_c   1.000
_cell.angle_alpha   90.00
_cell.angle_beta   90.00
_cell.angle_gamma   90.00
#
_symmetry.space_group_name_H-M   'P 1'
#
loop_
_entity.id
_entity.type
_entity.pdbx_description
1 polymer ?
#
loop_
_entity_poly.entity_id
_entity_poly.type
_entity_poly.pdbx_seq_one_letter_code
_entity_poly.pdbx_strand_id
1 'polypeptide(L)'
;MRPAAELVRIWTEALVPVCNNSKSHASQELKWLLQHAKHQSCASLAVRSDGAAAGGGGRGGLSEKEIELMQVYVDERVRTRKPLQYILGTQPFMNLEILTRPPTLIPRWETEEWTARLATALESNPLIFRQHHQHTSSTTTPRFNILDICSGSGCIPLGLASAFPPGSSRLFGADIHPKAVQLARDNTAHNQALLNQNLVSFHQADLLAPNAVEKFLSWLDVDHDSSGIVNSGTNSSSGMGKGQGRYHLIISNPPYIAHSEYDTLEPEVAQWEDPKALLADQEGLVFYPRIAHMAMELLHRQPAASRSSSSSTSSASSTAVGEDQNNKHLMRELDPRTLERINSLDRDEQQHNNHNINSNHNSGNSKRAQEGEEIDDDDVERTWRNGPELDRVKIPELVFEIGGDHQVDFVSAAVRQAGFRRVQVWKDLADRARCIVGAR
;
A
#
# COMPACT_ATOMS: atom_id res chain seq x y z
N MET A 1 32.43 35.00 10.50
CA MET A 1 31.63 33.91 9.89
C MET A 1 32.43 33.30 8.74
N ARG A 2 32.42 31.96 8.59
CA ARG A 2 33.03 31.31 7.42
C ARG A 2 32.26 31.68 6.15
N PRO A 3 32.90 31.76 4.97
CA PRO A 3 32.19 31.97 3.71
C PRO A 3 31.16 30.87 3.46
N ALA A 4 30.01 31.20 2.87
CA ALA A 4 28.95 30.23 2.59
C ALA A 4 29.43 29.02 1.76
N ALA A 5 30.32 29.25 0.79
CA ALA A 5 30.93 28.18 0.00
C ALA A 5 31.78 27.21 0.85
N GLU A 6 32.44 27.70 1.90
CA GLU A 6 33.19 26.85 2.83
C GLU A 6 32.24 26.00 3.69
N LEU A 7 31.16 26.60 4.21
CA LEU A 7 30.13 25.88 4.99
C LEU A 7 29.46 24.78 4.17
N VAL A 8 29.07 25.08 2.93
CA VAL A 8 28.51 24.10 1.99
C VAL A 8 29.48 22.93 1.81
N ARG A 9 30.77 23.18 1.59
CA ARG A 9 31.77 22.12 1.47
C ARG A 9 31.85 21.26 2.73
N ILE A 10 31.89 21.88 3.91
CA ILE A 10 31.98 21.17 5.20
C ILE A 10 30.76 20.27 5.42
N TRP A 11 29.55 20.78 5.21
CA TRP A 11 28.33 20.01 5.39
C TRP A 11 28.20 18.88 4.35
N THR A 12 28.58 19.11 3.08
CA THR A 12 28.60 18.04 2.08
C THR A 12 29.53 16.91 2.52
N GLU A 13 30.77 17.21 2.93
CA GLU A 13 31.72 16.18 3.36
C GLU A 13 31.22 15.44 4.62
N ALA A 14 30.57 16.14 5.55
CA ALA A 14 29.96 15.51 6.73
C ALA A 14 28.83 14.53 6.39
N LEU A 15 28.06 14.81 5.33
CA LEU A 15 26.94 13.97 4.88
C LEU A 15 27.38 12.76 4.05
N VAL A 16 28.59 12.74 3.48
CA VAL A 16 29.06 11.61 2.63
C VAL A 16 28.87 10.24 3.28
N PRO A 17 29.31 10.00 4.53
CA PRO A 17 29.18 8.67 5.15
C PRO A 17 27.72 8.22 5.29
N VAL A 18 26.80 9.17 5.48
CA VAL A 18 25.39 8.86 5.69
C VAL A 18 24.57 8.75 4.42
N CYS A 19 25.13 9.17 3.29
CA CYS A 19 24.55 9.08 1.95
C CYS A 19 25.23 7.97 1.12
N ASN A 20 25.45 6.79 1.73
CA ASN A 20 26.08 5.63 1.08
C ASN A 20 27.46 5.93 0.48
N ASN A 21 28.25 6.77 1.17
CA ASN A 21 29.57 7.24 0.73
C ASN A 21 29.55 7.93 -0.66
N SER A 22 28.39 8.42 -1.11
CA SER A 22 28.22 9.13 -2.37
C SER A 22 28.21 10.64 -2.17
N LYS A 23 29.23 11.31 -2.69
CA LYS A 23 29.31 12.78 -2.70
C LYS A 23 28.18 13.43 -3.51
N SER A 24 27.69 12.74 -4.54
CA SER A 24 26.55 13.20 -5.33
C SER A 24 25.26 13.19 -4.51
N HIS A 25 24.99 12.09 -3.79
CA HIS A 25 23.82 11.99 -2.90
C HIS A 25 23.91 12.97 -1.74
N ALA A 26 25.07 13.10 -1.09
CA ALA A 26 25.30 14.08 -0.03
C ALA A 26 25.05 15.52 -0.50
N SER A 27 25.52 15.85 -1.72
CA SER A 27 25.26 17.17 -2.31
C SER A 27 23.78 17.39 -2.61
N GLN A 28 23.03 16.35 -2.95
CA GLN A 28 21.60 16.44 -3.20
C GLN A 28 20.80 16.58 -1.90
N GLU A 29 21.09 15.78 -0.87
CA GLU A 29 20.48 15.94 0.47
C GLU A 29 20.75 17.34 1.02
N LEU A 30 21.98 17.84 0.90
CA LEU A 30 22.32 19.18 1.35
C LEU A 30 21.47 20.26 0.67
N LYS A 31 21.20 20.13 -0.64
CA LYS A 31 20.33 21.10 -1.34
C LYS A 31 18.93 21.13 -0.76
N TRP A 32 18.35 19.97 -0.46
CA TRP A 32 17.02 19.88 0.15
C TRP A 32 17.01 20.47 1.57
N LEU A 33 18.01 20.16 2.38
CA LEU A 33 18.16 20.74 3.73
C LEU A 33 18.30 22.27 3.68
N LEU A 34 19.11 22.80 2.75
CA LEU A 34 19.29 24.24 2.57
C LEU A 34 17.99 24.91 2.11
N GLN A 35 17.26 24.30 1.20
CA GLN A 35 15.95 24.79 0.79
C GLN A 35 14.98 24.80 1.98
N HIS A 36 14.94 23.71 2.76
CA HIS A 36 14.11 23.61 3.94
C HIS A 36 14.46 24.68 5.00
N ALA A 37 15.75 24.90 5.28
CA ALA A 37 16.22 25.93 6.19
C ALA A 37 15.77 27.34 5.77
N LYS A 38 15.81 27.64 4.45
CA LYS A 38 15.31 28.92 3.90
C LYS A 38 13.81 29.09 4.12
N HIS A 39 13.02 28.04 3.86
CA HIS A 39 11.57 28.09 4.08
C HIS A 39 11.23 28.32 5.56
N GLN A 40 11.90 27.61 6.47
CA GLN A 40 11.69 27.77 7.92
C GLN A 40 12.13 29.16 8.43
N SER A 41 13.22 29.69 7.87
CA SER A 41 13.68 31.05 8.18
C SER A 41 12.63 32.10 7.76
N CYS A 42 12.11 32.03 6.53
CA CYS A 42 11.08 32.94 6.04
C CYS A 42 9.74 32.82 6.79
N ALA A 43 9.27 31.59 7.07
CA ALA A 43 8.03 31.36 7.79
C ALA A 43 8.04 32.01 9.19
N SER A 44 9.19 31.98 9.86
CA SER A 44 9.35 32.60 11.18
C SER A 44 9.35 34.14 11.17
N LEU A 45 9.68 34.75 10.02
CA LEU A 45 9.65 36.21 9.85
C LEU A 45 8.22 36.69 9.59
N ALA A 46 7.42 35.94 8.83
CA ALA A 46 6.02 36.25 8.55
C ALA A 46 5.14 36.27 9.81
N VAL A 47 5.46 35.45 10.82
CA VAL A 47 4.77 35.46 12.13
C VAL A 47 5.13 36.69 12.97
N ARG A 48 6.20 37.43 12.63
CA ARG A 48 6.72 38.57 13.40
C ARG A 48 6.43 39.94 12.78
N SER A 49 5.75 40.03 11.63
CA SER A 49 5.58 41.29 10.91
C SER A 49 4.14 41.54 10.44
N ASP A 50 3.29 42.01 11.36
CA ASP A 50 2.29 43.03 11.03
C ASP A 50 3.03 44.38 11.00
N GLY A 51 3.57 44.72 9.82
CA GLY A 51 4.11 46.06 9.55
C GLY A 51 5.64 46.16 9.53
N ALA A 52 6.26 45.76 8.41
CA ALA A 52 7.37 46.49 7.77
C ALA A 52 7.71 45.81 6.44
N ALA A 53 7.75 46.59 5.36
CA ALA A 53 8.07 46.12 4.02
C ALA A 53 9.47 45.48 3.96
N ALA A 54 9.54 44.23 3.48
CA ALA A 54 10.79 43.52 3.27
C ALA A 54 11.50 44.04 2.01
N GLY A 55 12.59 44.78 2.21
CA GLY A 55 13.54 45.15 1.17
C GLY A 55 14.59 44.08 0.92
N GLY A 56 14.87 43.84 -0.37
CA GLY A 56 16.22 43.54 -0.87
C GLY A 56 16.84 42.18 -0.56
N GLY A 57 16.43 41.14 -1.29
CA GLY A 57 17.16 39.86 -1.38
C GLY A 57 18.52 40.04 -2.08
N GLY A 58 19.58 40.17 -1.28
CA GLY A 58 20.97 40.11 -1.75
C GLY A 58 21.33 38.70 -2.22
N ARG A 59 21.77 38.57 -3.48
CA ARG A 59 22.27 37.33 -4.05
C ARG A 59 23.58 36.91 -3.35
N GLY A 60 23.58 35.80 -2.62
CA GLY A 60 24.76 34.94 -2.43
C GLY A 60 25.12 34.46 -1.01
N GLY A 61 24.53 35.01 0.05
CA GLY A 61 24.87 34.64 1.44
C GLY A 61 23.80 33.80 2.14
N LEU A 62 24.19 32.99 3.12
CA LEU A 62 23.29 32.36 4.10
C LEU A 62 23.10 33.31 5.29
N SER A 63 21.87 33.44 5.79
CA SER A 63 21.58 34.16 7.04
C SER A 63 22.06 33.37 8.27
N GLU A 64 22.24 34.04 9.39
CA GLU A 64 22.65 33.39 10.65
C GLU A 64 21.68 32.28 11.06
N LYS A 65 20.37 32.55 10.95
CA LYS A 65 19.33 31.56 11.23
C LYS A 65 19.38 30.35 10.30
N GLU A 66 19.66 30.55 9.00
CA GLU A 66 19.84 29.43 8.07
C GLU A 66 21.05 28.58 8.45
N ILE A 67 22.14 29.21 8.89
CA ILE A 67 23.34 28.50 9.34
C ILE A 67 23.05 27.68 10.61
N GLU A 68 22.34 28.25 11.57
CA GLU A 68 21.91 27.55 12.80
C GLU A 68 21.04 26.33 12.49
N LEU A 69 20.01 26.49 11.64
CA LEU A 69 19.15 25.39 11.22
C LEU A 69 19.93 24.30 10.49
N MET A 70 20.82 24.69 9.56
CA MET A 70 21.65 23.73 8.83
C MET A 70 22.58 22.95 9.74
N GLN A 71 23.15 23.60 10.76
CA GLN A 71 23.99 22.91 11.74
C GLN A 71 23.18 21.84 12.48
N VAL A 72 21.96 22.18 12.93
CA VAL A 72 21.05 21.22 13.58
C VAL A 72 20.70 20.07 12.66
N TYR A 73 20.30 20.34 11.41
CA TYR A 73 19.88 19.30 10.47
C TYR A 73 21.02 18.33 10.10
N VAL A 74 22.21 18.86 9.83
CA VAL A 74 23.39 18.02 9.53
C VAL A 74 23.78 17.21 10.76
N ASP A 75 23.75 17.81 11.95
CA ASP A 75 24.07 17.11 13.20
C ASP A 75 23.05 15.99 13.50
N GLU A 76 21.75 16.22 13.31
CA GLU A 76 20.72 15.17 13.43
C GLU A 76 20.97 14.04 12.42
N ARG A 77 21.17 14.38 11.15
CA ARG A 77 21.37 13.41 10.06
C ARG A 77 22.61 12.54 10.27
N VAL A 78 23.73 13.15 10.67
CA VAL A 78 25.04 12.49 10.80
C VAL A 78 25.18 11.75 12.13
N ARG A 79 24.83 12.38 13.26
CA ARG A 79 25.07 11.81 14.58
C ARG A 79 24.03 10.78 14.99
N THR A 80 22.78 10.99 14.60
CA THR A 80 21.65 10.16 15.05
C THR A 80 21.05 9.31 13.95
N ARG A 81 21.57 9.41 12.72
CA ARG A 81 21.04 8.70 11.54
C ARG A 81 19.55 8.99 11.30
N LYS A 82 19.06 10.16 11.73
CA LYS A 82 17.66 10.56 11.52
C LYS A 82 17.36 10.59 10.02
N PRO A 83 16.30 9.92 9.54
CA PRO A 83 15.88 9.97 8.15
C PRO A 83 15.73 11.41 7.66
N LEU A 84 16.19 11.67 6.44
CA LEU A 84 16.08 12.99 5.82
C LEU A 84 14.63 13.48 5.84
N GLN A 85 13.66 12.62 5.53
CA GLN A 85 12.24 12.96 5.48
C GLN A 85 11.72 13.44 6.83
N TYR A 86 12.17 12.84 7.94
CA TYR A 86 11.81 13.31 9.27
C TYR A 86 12.47 14.64 9.66
N ILE A 87 13.59 15.00 9.03
CA ILE A 87 14.20 16.33 9.16
C ILE A 87 13.41 17.34 8.32
N LEU A 88 13.06 16.98 7.07
CA LEU A 88 12.26 17.82 6.18
C LEU A 88 10.80 17.95 6.63
N GLY A 89 10.29 16.98 7.38
CA GLY A 89 8.91 16.86 7.81
C GLY A 89 7.95 16.35 6.73
N THR A 90 8.43 16.09 5.50
CA THR A 90 7.60 15.69 4.36
C THR A 90 8.31 14.71 3.42
N GLN A 91 7.52 14.00 2.62
CA GLN A 91 7.94 13.09 1.55
C GLN A 91 6.95 13.26 0.39
N PRO A 92 7.41 13.50 -0.86
CA PRO A 92 6.51 13.49 -2.01
C PRO A 92 5.91 12.11 -2.24
N PHE A 93 4.65 12.08 -2.66
CA PHE A 93 3.96 10.86 -3.10
C PHE A 93 2.92 11.23 -4.16
N MET A 94 3.15 10.83 -5.41
CA MET A 94 2.39 11.29 -6.58
C MET A 94 2.39 12.84 -6.64
N ASN A 95 1.22 13.46 -6.78
CA ASN A 95 1.08 14.92 -6.76
C ASN A 95 0.93 15.51 -5.35
N LEU A 96 1.12 14.70 -4.30
CA LEU A 96 0.89 15.09 -2.91
C LEU A 96 2.20 15.33 -2.16
N GLU A 97 2.11 16.14 -1.11
CA GLU A 97 3.14 16.25 -0.08
C GLU A 97 2.66 15.53 1.17
N ILE A 98 3.27 14.39 1.50
CA ILE A 98 2.91 13.60 2.66
C ILE A 98 3.77 14.06 3.83
N LEU A 99 3.15 14.60 4.88
CA LEU A 99 3.79 14.86 6.16
C LEU A 99 4.36 13.55 6.72
N THR A 100 5.57 13.63 7.29
CA THR A 100 6.26 12.50 7.91
C THR A 100 6.77 12.88 9.29
N ARG A 101 6.68 11.95 10.24
CA ARG A 101 7.23 12.11 11.59
C ARG A 101 7.42 10.76 12.29
N PRO A 102 8.42 10.61 13.17
CA PRO A 102 8.58 9.37 13.92
C PRO A 102 7.35 9.00 14.75
N PRO A 103 7.04 7.70 14.92
CA PRO A 103 7.75 6.55 14.37
C PRO A 103 7.07 5.98 13.10
N THR A 104 6.30 6.75 12.34
CA THR A 104 5.49 6.18 11.25
C THR A 104 6.32 5.88 10.01
N LEU A 105 6.14 4.72 9.37
CA LEU A 105 6.79 4.36 8.11
C LEU A 105 6.78 5.53 7.10
N ILE A 106 7.94 5.83 6.54
CA ILE A 106 8.10 6.83 5.48
C ILE A 106 7.63 6.20 4.16
N PRO A 107 6.75 6.84 3.38
CA PRO A 107 6.34 6.33 2.07
C PRO A 107 7.54 6.01 1.17
N ARG A 108 7.56 4.82 0.59
CA ARG A 108 8.62 4.35 -0.30
C ARG A 108 8.29 4.64 -1.76
N TRP A 109 9.32 4.81 -2.59
CA TRP A 109 9.13 5.12 -4.01
C TRP A 109 8.53 3.93 -4.77
N GLU A 110 8.82 2.70 -4.34
CA GLU A 110 8.20 1.48 -4.88
C GLU A 110 6.68 1.53 -4.68
N THR A 111 6.24 1.94 -3.47
CA THR A 111 4.83 2.11 -3.14
C THR A 111 4.16 3.17 -4.02
N GLU A 112 4.85 4.29 -4.26
CA GLU A 112 4.37 5.36 -5.15
C GLU A 112 4.20 4.87 -6.59
N GLU A 113 5.18 4.13 -7.12
CA GLU A 113 5.19 3.65 -8.50
C GLU A 113 3.96 2.76 -8.78
N TRP A 114 3.74 1.72 -7.97
CA TRP A 114 2.62 0.81 -8.22
C TRP A 114 1.27 1.46 -7.90
N THR A 115 1.22 2.41 -6.95
CA THR A 115 -0.01 3.17 -6.65
C THR A 115 -0.40 4.04 -7.83
N ALA A 116 0.56 4.73 -8.45
CA ALA A 116 0.32 5.50 -9.68
C ALA A 116 -0.15 4.60 -10.82
N ARG A 117 0.47 3.42 -11.00
CA ARG A 117 0.03 2.44 -12.00
C ARG A 117 -1.39 1.94 -11.74
N LEU A 118 -1.75 1.68 -10.48
CA LEU A 118 -3.10 1.30 -10.07
C LEU A 118 -4.12 2.41 -10.34
N ALA A 119 -3.76 3.66 -10.06
CA ALA A 119 -4.61 4.82 -10.34
C ALA A 119 -4.95 4.92 -11.83
N THR A 120 -3.94 4.89 -12.71
CA THR A 120 -4.13 4.93 -14.17
C THR A 120 -4.99 3.79 -14.68
N ALA A 121 -4.75 2.59 -14.15
CA ALA A 121 -5.50 1.38 -14.46
C ALA A 121 -6.99 1.50 -14.12
N LEU A 122 -7.31 2.00 -12.92
CA LEU A 122 -8.68 2.14 -12.46
C LEU A 122 -9.39 3.30 -13.16
N GLU A 123 -8.72 4.44 -13.34
CA GLU A 123 -9.26 5.60 -14.04
C GLU A 123 -9.64 5.28 -15.49
N SER A 124 -8.80 4.50 -16.19
CA SER A 124 -9.02 4.10 -17.58
C SER A 124 -10.12 3.05 -17.74
N ASN A 125 -10.60 2.44 -16.65
CA ASN A 125 -11.57 1.36 -16.72
C ASN A 125 -13.01 1.92 -16.84
N PRO A 126 -13.69 1.68 -17.97
CA PRO A 126 -15.03 2.23 -18.19
C PRO A 126 -16.09 1.67 -17.22
N LEU A 127 -15.86 0.50 -16.63
CA LEU A 127 -16.80 -0.10 -15.67
C LEU A 127 -16.77 0.57 -14.30
N ILE A 128 -15.73 1.35 -13.99
CA ILE A 128 -15.55 1.98 -12.68
C ILE A 128 -16.11 3.40 -12.70
N PHE A 129 -15.64 4.22 -13.64
CA PHE A 129 -15.94 5.66 -13.64
C PHE A 129 -16.79 6.11 -14.85
N ARG A 130 -17.07 5.24 -15.83
CA ARG A 130 -17.80 5.62 -17.06
C ARG A 130 -19.28 5.20 -17.03
N GLN A 131 -20.06 5.85 -16.17
CA GLN A 131 -21.52 5.91 -16.29
C GLN A 131 -22.17 7.18 -15.67
N HIS A 132 -21.40 8.25 -15.38
CA HIS A 132 -21.91 9.42 -14.67
C HIS A 132 -22.33 10.65 -15.51
N HIS A 133 -22.23 10.59 -16.84
CA HIS A 133 -22.51 11.74 -17.70
C HIS A 133 -23.83 11.71 -18.47
N GLN A 134 -24.74 10.77 -18.21
CA GLN A 134 -26.04 10.76 -18.88
C GLN A 134 -27.19 10.64 -17.88
N HIS A 135 -27.84 11.77 -17.64
CA HIS A 135 -29.21 11.92 -17.16
C HIS A 135 -29.65 11.02 -16.00
N THR A 136 -29.30 11.36 -14.76
CA THR A 136 -30.23 11.15 -13.64
C THR A 136 -30.13 12.31 -12.65
N SER A 137 -31.26 12.94 -12.38
CA SER A 137 -31.46 13.97 -11.35
C SER A 137 -31.49 13.36 -9.94
N SER A 138 -30.74 12.28 -9.71
CA SER A 138 -30.67 11.54 -8.45
C SER A 138 -29.35 11.85 -7.76
N THR A 139 -29.43 12.35 -6.53
CA THR A 139 -28.35 12.86 -5.68
C THR A 139 -27.37 11.79 -5.14
N THR A 140 -27.36 10.57 -5.67
CA THR A 140 -26.52 9.47 -5.14
C THR A 140 -25.83 8.71 -6.26
N THR A 141 -24.66 9.20 -6.67
CA THR A 141 -23.73 8.46 -7.50
C THR A 141 -23.10 7.33 -6.66
N PRO A 142 -23.16 6.04 -7.06
CA PRO A 142 -22.52 4.98 -6.30
C PRO A 142 -21.00 5.19 -6.30
N ARG A 143 -20.41 5.37 -5.11
CA ARG A 143 -18.98 5.63 -4.97
C ARG A 143 -18.17 4.34 -5.03
N PHE A 144 -17.01 4.40 -5.66
CA PHE A 144 -16.03 3.32 -5.63
C PHE A 144 -15.36 3.24 -4.25
N ASN A 145 -15.83 2.30 -3.42
CA ASN A 145 -15.31 2.05 -2.07
C ASN A 145 -13.99 1.27 -2.10
N ILE A 146 -12.95 1.81 -1.45
CA ILE A 146 -11.62 1.18 -1.32
C ILE A 146 -11.24 1.08 0.15
N LEU A 147 -10.73 -0.07 0.59
CA LEU A 147 -10.13 -0.25 1.91
C LEU A 147 -8.62 -0.46 1.79
N ASP A 148 -7.85 0.37 2.48
CA ASP A 148 -6.41 0.22 2.65
C ASP A 148 -6.10 -0.25 4.08
N ILE A 149 -5.51 -1.44 4.21
CA ILE A 149 -5.17 -2.08 5.48
C ILE A 149 -3.67 -1.86 5.74
N CYS A 150 -3.32 -1.47 6.97
CA CYS A 150 -1.97 -1.02 7.36
C CYS A 150 -1.58 0.29 6.66
N SER A 151 -2.48 1.27 6.72
CA SER A 151 -2.41 2.47 5.89
C SER A 151 -1.29 3.45 6.26
N GLY A 152 -0.71 3.34 7.46
CA GLY A 152 0.43 4.16 7.87
C GLY A 152 0.14 5.66 7.81
N SER A 153 0.89 6.37 6.97
CA SER A 153 0.70 7.81 6.72
C SER A 153 -0.51 8.14 5.83
N GLY A 154 -1.21 7.13 5.32
CA GLY A 154 -2.33 7.27 4.40
C GLY A 154 -1.94 7.59 2.96
N CYS A 155 -0.67 7.40 2.57
CA CYS A 155 -0.18 7.82 1.25
C CYS A 155 -0.92 7.16 0.09
N ILE A 156 -1.20 5.85 0.16
CA ILE A 156 -1.91 5.09 -0.88
C ILE A 156 -3.32 5.65 -1.10
N PRO A 157 -4.23 5.68 -0.10
CA PRO A 157 -5.59 6.19 -0.30
C PRO A 157 -5.61 7.68 -0.64
N LEU A 158 -4.70 8.50 -0.10
CA LEU A 158 -4.65 9.91 -0.50
C LEU A 158 -4.22 10.08 -1.96
N GLY A 159 -3.21 9.34 -2.42
CA GLY A 159 -2.74 9.38 -3.82
C GLY A 159 -3.78 8.86 -4.81
N LEU A 160 -4.53 7.81 -4.45
CA LEU A 160 -5.66 7.35 -5.26
C LEU A 160 -6.79 8.39 -5.29
N ALA A 161 -7.13 9.00 -4.15
CA ALA A 161 -8.15 10.04 -4.07
C ALA A 161 -7.80 11.29 -4.90
N SER A 162 -6.52 11.66 -5.00
CA SER A 162 -6.08 12.79 -5.81
C SER A 162 -6.03 12.50 -7.32
N ALA A 163 -5.96 11.22 -7.70
CA ALA A 163 -5.96 10.79 -9.09
C ALA A 163 -7.37 10.54 -9.64
N PHE A 164 -8.35 10.14 -8.80
CA PHE A 164 -9.68 9.78 -9.28
C PHE A 164 -10.59 10.98 -9.59
N PRO A 165 -11.59 10.80 -10.48
CA PRO A 165 -12.57 11.84 -10.82
C PRO A 165 -13.30 12.39 -9.59
N PRO A 166 -13.78 13.65 -9.65
CA PRO A 166 -14.30 14.27 -8.45
C PRO A 166 -15.52 13.58 -7.83
N GLY A 167 -15.48 13.36 -6.51
CA GLY A 167 -16.58 12.76 -5.73
C GLY A 167 -16.93 11.32 -6.10
N SER A 168 -16.11 10.65 -6.91
CA SER A 168 -16.38 9.32 -7.47
C SER A 168 -16.03 8.17 -6.53
N SER A 169 -15.25 8.42 -5.48
CA SER A 169 -14.69 7.37 -4.62
C SER A 169 -14.79 7.67 -3.14
N ARG A 170 -14.76 6.59 -2.35
CA ARG A 170 -14.70 6.62 -0.88
C ARG A 170 -13.59 5.68 -0.42
N LEU A 171 -12.57 6.23 0.22
CA LEU A 171 -11.38 5.51 0.64
C LEU A 171 -11.29 5.48 2.16
N PHE A 172 -10.93 4.31 2.68
CA PHE A 172 -10.83 4.05 4.10
C PHE A 172 -9.44 3.50 4.39
N GLY A 173 -8.71 4.12 5.30
CA GLY A 173 -7.45 3.58 5.81
C GLY A 173 -7.63 3.01 7.21
N ALA A 174 -7.10 1.80 7.42
CA ALA A 174 -7.05 1.14 8.71
C ALA A 174 -5.60 1.01 9.18
N ASP A 175 -5.33 1.34 10.44
CA ASP A 175 -4.01 1.10 11.04
C ASP A 175 -4.17 0.75 12.53
N ILE A 176 -3.28 -0.10 13.07
CA ILE A 176 -3.30 -0.47 14.49
C ILE A 176 -2.73 0.65 15.36
N HIS A 177 -1.78 1.43 14.83
CA HIS A 177 -1.02 2.39 15.58
C HIS A 177 -1.71 3.77 15.58
N PRO A 178 -2.09 4.33 16.75
CA PRO A 178 -2.86 5.57 16.81
C PRO A 178 -2.11 6.78 16.24
N LYS A 179 -0.77 6.83 16.34
CA LYS A 179 0.03 7.91 15.72
C LYS A 179 0.02 7.85 14.18
N ALA A 180 -0.09 6.65 13.59
CA ALA A 180 -0.19 6.50 12.14
C ALA A 180 -1.54 7.02 11.66
N VAL A 181 -2.63 6.60 12.31
CA VAL A 181 -3.98 7.13 12.05
C VAL A 181 -4.04 8.65 12.18
N GLN A 182 -3.42 9.22 13.23
CA GLN A 182 -3.39 10.68 13.38
C GLN A 182 -2.56 11.35 12.27
N LEU A 183 -1.44 10.78 11.86
CA LEU A 183 -0.67 11.31 10.73
C LEU A 183 -1.46 11.26 9.42
N ALA A 184 -2.17 10.17 9.14
CA ALA A 184 -3.01 10.05 7.95
C ALA A 184 -4.13 11.10 7.91
N ARG A 185 -4.73 11.42 9.07
CA ARG A 185 -5.71 12.51 9.20
C ARG A 185 -5.07 13.88 8.97
N ASP A 186 -3.90 14.14 9.55
CA ASP A 186 -3.17 15.38 9.32
C ASP A 186 -2.80 15.52 7.82
N ASN A 187 -2.40 14.43 7.16
CA ASN A 187 -2.13 14.40 5.73
C ASN A 187 -3.37 14.64 4.87
N THR A 188 -4.53 14.17 5.30
CA THR A 188 -5.82 14.47 4.65
C THR A 188 -6.08 15.97 4.70
N ALA A 189 -5.93 16.59 5.88
CA ALA A 189 -6.12 18.02 6.06
C ALA A 189 -5.09 18.84 5.25
N HIS A 190 -3.82 18.42 5.25
CA HIS A 190 -2.73 19.07 4.50
C HIS A 190 -2.98 19.07 2.98
N ASN A 191 -3.52 17.97 2.45
CA ASN A 191 -3.70 17.77 1.02
C ASN A 191 -5.15 17.95 0.53
N GLN A 192 -6.07 18.43 1.37
CA GLN A 192 -7.53 18.42 1.12
C GLN A 192 -7.93 19.04 -0.23
N ALA A 193 -7.24 20.09 -0.68
CA ALA A 193 -7.51 20.77 -1.94
C ALA A 193 -7.20 19.91 -3.19
N LEU A 194 -6.37 18.87 -3.04
CA LEU A 194 -5.93 17.99 -4.12
C LEU A 194 -6.70 16.67 -4.17
N LEU A 195 -7.61 16.39 -3.24
CA LEU A 195 -8.32 15.10 -3.13
C LEU A 195 -9.58 15.01 -4.01
N ASN A 196 -9.78 15.92 -4.96
CA ASN A 196 -10.89 15.92 -5.91
C ASN A 196 -12.28 15.67 -5.27
N GLN A 197 -12.59 16.21 -4.09
CA GLN A 197 -13.88 15.94 -3.41
C GLN A 197 -14.16 14.45 -3.11
N ASN A 198 -13.17 13.56 -3.28
CA ASN A 198 -13.27 12.17 -2.88
C ASN A 198 -13.23 12.07 -1.36
N LEU A 199 -13.99 11.13 -0.82
CA LEU A 199 -14.13 10.98 0.62
C LEU A 199 -13.01 10.08 1.14
N VAL A 200 -12.21 10.56 2.09
CA VAL A 200 -11.13 9.77 2.71
C VAL A 200 -11.31 9.78 4.22
N SER A 201 -11.21 8.62 4.87
CA SER A 201 -11.29 8.52 6.33
C SER A 201 -10.31 7.47 6.88
N PHE A 202 -9.76 7.75 8.06
CA PHE A 202 -8.76 6.89 8.71
C PHE A 202 -9.21 6.48 10.11
N HIS A 203 -9.10 5.18 10.39
CA HIS A 203 -9.64 4.57 11.60
C HIS A 203 -8.63 3.63 12.23
N GLN A 204 -8.57 3.65 13.56
CA GLN A 204 -7.75 2.68 14.28
C GLN A 204 -8.44 1.31 14.28
N ALA A 205 -7.76 0.27 13.83
CA ALA A 205 -8.28 -1.09 13.82
C ALA A 205 -7.15 -2.11 13.96
N ASP A 206 -7.42 -3.17 14.72
CA ASP A 206 -6.56 -4.35 14.76
C ASP A 206 -7.08 -5.36 13.73
N LEU A 207 -6.22 -5.66 12.76
CA LEU A 207 -6.48 -6.59 11.67
C LEU A 207 -6.68 -8.03 12.14
N LEU A 208 -5.99 -8.40 13.22
CA LEU A 208 -6.02 -9.74 13.79
C LEU A 208 -7.20 -9.92 14.77
N ALA A 209 -7.91 -8.84 15.11
CA ALA A 209 -9.07 -8.92 15.97
C ALA A 209 -10.19 -9.77 15.32
N PRO A 210 -10.91 -10.60 16.09
CA PRO A 210 -12.00 -11.43 15.57
C PRO A 210 -13.11 -10.63 14.87
N ASN A 211 -13.37 -9.40 15.32
CA ASN A 211 -14.39 -8.51 14.80
C ASN A 211 -13.90 -7.54 13.72
N ALA A 212 -12.70 -7.75 13.16
CA ALA A 212 -12.12 -6.83 12.15
C ALA A 212 -13.03 -6.64 10.93
N VAL A 213 -13.60 -7.73 10.40
CA VAL A 213 -14.52 -7.70 9.24
C VAL A 213 -15.76 -6.85 9.54
N GLU A 214 -16.41 -7.09 10.67
CA GLU A 214 -17.60 -6.36 11.10
C GLU A 214 -17.30 -4.87 11.28
N LYS A 215 -16.13 -4.56 11.86
CA LYS A 215 -15.67 -3.19 12.02
C LYS A 215 -15.49 -2.49 10.68
N PHE A 216 -14.82 -3.11 9.72
CA PHE A 216 -14.63 -2.53 8.38
C PHE A 216 -15.97 -2.34 7.65
N LEU A 217 -16.87 -3.32 7.72
CA LEU A 217 -18.20 -3.18 7.12
C LEU A 217 -19.01 -2.04 7.74
N SER A 218 -18.88 -1.79 9.05
CA SER A 218 -19.62 -0.72 9.73
C SER A 218 -19.28 0.69 9.23
N TRP A 219 -18.07 0.90 8.69
CA TRP A 219 -17.66 2.21 8.21
C TRP A 219 -18.45 2.66 7.00
N LEU A 220 -18.89 1.72 6.19
CA LEU A 220 -19.68 1.99 4.99
C LEU A 220 -21.11 2.46 5.32
N ASP A 221 -21.62 2.21 6.54
CA ASP A 221 -22.95 2.65 6.99
C ASP A 221 -23.01 4.10 7.45
N VAL A 222 -21.85 4.74 7.64
CA VAL A 222 -21.78 6.15 7.99
C VAL A 222 -21.85 6.96 6.70
N ASP A 223 -23.03 7.55 6.42
CA ASP A 223 -23.14 8.59 5.39
C ASP A 223 -22.42 9.84 5.90
N HIS A 224 -21.25 10.14 5.32
CA HIS A 224 -20.63 11.45 5.47
C HIS A 224 -21.42 12.45 4.63
N ASP A 225 -22.54 12.93 5.17
CA ASP A 225 -23.18 14.12 4.64
C ASP A 225 -22.32 15.33 5.04
N SER A 226 -21.88 16.12 4.07
CA SER A 226 -20.91 17.21 4.23
C SER A 226 -21.46 18.44 4.96
N SER A 227 -22.46 18.27 5.83
CA SER A 227 -22.98 19.31 6.70
C SER A 227 -22.82 18.88 8.15
N GLY A 228 -22.02 19.62 8.92
CA GLY A 228 -21.70 19.34 10.32
C GLY A 228 -22.90 19.51 11.26
N ILE A 229 -23.96 18.75 11.06
CA ILE A 229 -25.12 18.66 11.95
C ILE A 229 -25.37 17.17 12.21
N VAL A 230 -24.99 16.72 13.41
CA VAL A 230 -25.32 15.39 13.91
C VAL A 230 -26.82 15.37 14.22
N ASN A 231 -27.63 14.97 13.25
CA ASN A 231 -29.01 14.55 13.55
C ASN A 231 -28.98 13.08 13.94
N SER A 232 -28.98 12.84 15.25
CA SER A 232 -29.40 11.57 15.84
C SER A 232 -30.88 11.34 15.49
N GLY A 233 -31.13 10.69 14.35
CA GLY A 233 -32.45 10.41 13.82
C GLY A 233 -32.47 9.06 13.11
N THR A 234 -33.31 8.17 13.61
CA THR A 234 -33.50 6.75 13.26
C THR A 234 -33.76 6.45 11.78
N ASN A 235 -33.12 5.36 11.32
CA ASN A 235 -33.52 4.35 10.34
C ASN A 235 -34.10 4.78 8.98
N SER A 236 -33.35 4.47 7.92
CA SER A 236 -33.88 3.86 6.70
C SER A 236 -32.79 3.04 6.02
N SER A 237 -32.60 1.81 6.49
CA SER A 237 -31.82 0.78 5.80
C SER A 237 -32.52 0.44 4.48
N SER A 238 -32.06 1.04 3.40
CA SER A 238 -32.41 0.66 2.03
C SER A 238 -31.79 -0.71 1.73
N GLY A 239 -32.55 -1.77 2.00
CA GLY A 239 -32.74 -2.93 1.11
C GLY A 239 -31.56 -3.74 0.58
N MET A 240 -30.31 -3.53 1.00
CA MET A 240 -29.18 -4.43 0.72
C MET A 240 -28.81 -5.19 1.99
N GLY A 241 -28.88 -6.52 1.92
CA GLY A 241 -28.83 -7.41 3.08
C GLY A 241 -27.61 -7.17 3.98
N LYS A 242 -27.84 -7.13 5.30
CA LYS A 242 -26.79 -7.30 6.31
C LYS A 242 -26.02 -8.58 5.98
N GLY A 243 -24.74 -8.45 5.58
CA GLY A 243 -23.86 -9.61 5.34
C GLY A 243 -23.28 -9.76 3.93
N GLN A 244 -23.42 -8.77 3.03
CA GLN A 244 -22.65 -8.76 1.77
C GLN A 244 -21.53 -7.71 1.83
N GLY A 245 -20.32 -8.09 1.37
CA GLY A 245 -19.21 -7.16 1.19
C GLY A 245 -19.61 -5.96 0.33
N ARG A 246 -18.97 -4.81 0.54
CA ARG A 246 -19.29 -3.54 -0.14
C ARG A 246 -18.06 -2.75 -0.60
N TYR A 247 -16.87 -3.29 -0.38
CA TYR A 247 -15.64 -2.75 -0.94
C TYR A 247 -15.44 -3.27 -2.36
N HIS A 248 -14.96 -2.43 -3.27
CA HIS A 248 -14.64 -2.85 -4.63
C HIS A 248 -13.18 -3.27 -4.76
N LEU A 249 -12.32 -2.74 -3.89
CA LEU A 249 -10.89 -2.99 -3.87
C LEU A 249 -10.38 -2.94 -2.43
N ILE A 250 -9.53 -3.92 -2.11
CA ILE A 250 -8.80 -3.98 -0.85
C ILE A 250 -7.31 -3.93 -1.17
N ILE A 251 -6.60 -3.04 -0.49
CA ILE A 251 -5.18 -2.80 -0.67
C ILE A 251 -4.50 -3.01 0.68
N SER A 252 -3.27 -3.52 0.67
CA SER A 252 -2.45 -3.48 1.87
C SER A 252 -0.97 -3.45 1.50
N ASN A 253 -0.24 -2.57 2.17
CA ASN A 253 1.21 -2.67 2.34
C ASN A 253 1.47 -3.10 3.80
N PRO A 254 1.35 -4.40 4.11
CA PRO A 254 1.53 -4.87 5.48
C PRO A 254 3.03 -4.92 5.86
N PRO A 255 3.36 -4.99 7.16
CA PRO A 255 4.71 -5.38 7.58
C PRO A 255 5.07 -6.74 6.98
N TYR A 256 6.27 -6.85 6.41
CA TYR A 256 6.71 -8.03 5.66
C TYR A 256 8.16 -8.46 5.92
N ILE A 257 8.85 -7.79 6.85
CA ILE A 257 10.25 -8.10 7.19
C ILE A 257 10.26 -9.17 8.29
N ALA A 258 11.09 -10.20 8.15
CA ALA A 258 11.26 -11.20 9.19
C ALA A 258 12.02 -10.62 10.39
N HIS A 259 11.74 -11.12 11.60
CA HIS A 259 12.47 -10.69 12.81
C HIS A 259 13.99 -10.94 12.70
N SER A 260 14.40 -11.98 11.95
CA SER A 260 15.79 -12.33 11.69
C SER A 260 16.53 -11.31 10.83
N GLU A 261 15.80 -10.51 10.03
CA GLU A 261 16.36 -9.50 9.15
C GLU A 261 16.49 -8.12 9.82
N TYR A 262 15.88 -7.91 11.00
CA TYR A 262 15.82 -6.61 11.65
C TYR A 262 17.20 -5.98 11.88
N ASP A 263 18.18 -6.78 12.32
CA ASP A 263 19.55 -6.33 12.59
C ASP A 263 20.33 -5.95 11.32
N THR A 264 19.82 -6.34 10.14
CA THR A 264 20.41 -6.01 8.84
C THR A 264 19.86 -4.73 8.22
N LEU A 265 18.78 -4.17 8.80
CA LEU A 265 18.17 -2.95 8.32
C LEU A 265 19.09 -1.75 8.48
N GLU A 266 18.93 -0.78 7.58
CA GLU A 266 19.65 0.49 7.69
C GLU A 266 19.32 1.17 9.03
N PRO A 267 20.29 1.81 9.71
CA PRO A 267 20.06 2.49 10.97
C PRO A 267 18.93 3.52 10.92
N GLU A 268 18.78 4.20 9.80
CA GLU A 268 17.70 5.14 9.49
C GLU A 268 16.31 4.51 9.64
N VAL A 269 16.17 3.23 9.27
CA VAL A 269 14.91 2.50 9.34
C VAL A 269 14.75 1.91 10.73
N ALA A 270 15.70 1.09 11.17
CA ALA A 270 15.61 0.35 12.42
C ALA A 270 15.45 1.25 13.66
N GLN A 271 16.13 2.40 13.70
CA GLN A 271 16.16 3.26 14.90
C GLN A 271 15.01 4.25 14.96
N TRP A 272 14.34 4.55 13.83
CA TRP A 272 13.42 5.69 13.74
C TRP A 272 12.01 5.33 13.33
N GLU A 273 11.80 4.22 12.62
CA GLU A 273 10.48 3.74 12.23
C GLU A 273 9.98 2.69 13.24
N ASP A 274 8.66 2.58 13.40
CA ASP A 274 8.03 1.66 14.34
C ASP A 274 8.31 0.22 13.89
N PRO A 275 8.92 -0.64 14.72
CA PRO A 275 9.11 -2.04 14.39
C PRO A 275 7.80 -2.75 14.00
N LYS A 276 6.65 -2.33 14.52
CA LYS A 276 5.33 -2.88 14.13
C LYS A 276 4.90 -2.53 12.72
N ALA A 277 5.49 -1.51 12.11
CA ALA A 277 5.27 -1.16 10.70
C ALA A 277 6.22 -1.92 9.76
N LEU A 278 7.22 -2.63 10.31
CA LEU A 278 8.28 -3.30 9.55
C LEU A 278 8.18 -4.83 9.68
N LEU A 279 8.08 -5.31 10.93
CA LEU A 279 8.24 -6.70 11.29
C LEU A 279 6.92 -7.47 11.24
N ALA A 280 7.00 -8.68 10.73
CA ALA A 280 5.91 -9.65 10.72
C ALA A 280 6.41 -11.04 11.14
N ASP A 281 5.56 -11.75 11.88
CA ASP A 281 5.80 -13.14 12.25
C ASP A 281 5.73 -14.06 11.01
N GLN A 282 6.16 -15.31 11.18
CA GLN A 282 6.19 -16.33 10.11
C GLN A 282 7.03 -15.88 8.90
N GLU A 283 8.27 -15.47 9.15
CA GLU A 283 9.19 -14.96 8.12
C GLU A 283 8.58 -13.82 7.27
N GLY A 284 7.83 -12.92 7.92
CA GLY A 284 7.19 -11.80 7.25
C GLY A 284 5.83 -12.10 6.61
N LEU A 285 5.28 -13.30 6.77
CA LEU A 285 4.15 -13.77 5.96
C LEU A 285 2.78 -13.76 6.67
N VAL A 286 2.74 -13.53 7.99
CA VAL A 286 1.53 -13.77 8.82
C VAL A 286 0.28 -13.01 8.36
N PHE A 287 0.43 -11.80 7.78
CA PHE A 287 -0.71 -10.95 7.43
C PHE A 287 -1.40 -11.35 6.12
N TYR A 288 -0.67 -11.90 5.15
CA TYR A 288 -1.20 -12.14 3.80
C TYR A 288 -2.38 -13.13 3.78
N PRO A 289 -2.29 -14.33 4.40
CA PRO A 289 -3.41 -15.26 4.42
C PRO A 289 -4.62 -14.66 5.15
N ARG A 290 -4.39 -13.95 6.26
CA ARG A 290 -5.47 -13.34 7.05
C ARG A 290 -6.23 -12.31 6.22
N ILE A 291 -5.53 -11.38 5.57
CA ILE A 291 -6.15 -10.34 4.75
C ILE A 291 -6.87 -10.95 3.54
N ALA A 292 -6.25 -11.93 2.86
CA ALA A 292 -6.85 -12.58 1.69
C ALA A 292 -8.21 -13.24 2.03
N HIS A 293 -8.30 -13.93 3.18
CA HIS A 293 -9.57 -14.53 3.62
C HIS A 293 -10.62 -13.47 3.97
N MET A 294 -10.25 -12.43 4.74
CA MET A 294 -11.19 -11.34 5.06
C MET A 294 -11.67 -10.61 3.81
N ALA A 295 -10.80 -10.47 2.80
CA ALA A 295 -11.16 -9.82 1.55
C ALA A 295 -12.37 -10.49 0.87
N MET A 296 -12.50 -11.83 0.98
CA MET A 296 -13.64 -12.55 0.41
C MET A 296 -14.99 -12.19 1.05
N GLU A 297 -14.98 -11.76 2.31
CA GLU A 297 -16.16 -11.32 3.05
C GLU A 297 -16.44 -9.82 2.81
N LEU A 298 -15.38 -9.03 2.66
CA LEU A 298 -15.44 -7.57 2.53
C LEU A 298 -15.73 -7.08 1.11
N LEU A 299 -15.32 -7.85 0.10
CA LEU A 299 -15.47 -7.48 -1.31
C LEU A 299 -16.91 -7.65 -1.80
N HIS A 300 -17.40 -6.63 -2.48
CA HIS A 300 -18.70 -6.58 -3.13
C HIS A 300 -18.88 -7.77 -4.07
N ARG A 301 -19.92 -8.58 -3.83
CA ARG A 301 -20.24 -9.68 -4.73
C ARG A 301 -20.92 -9.11 -5.96
N GLN A 302 -20.33 -9.29 -7.13
CA GLN A 302 -21.08 -9.18 -8.37
C GLN A 302 -22.26 -10.16 -8.26
N PRO A 303 -23.52 -9.75 -8.52
CA PRO A 303 -24.62 -10.68 -8.59
C PRO A 303 -24.21 -11.78 -9.55
N ALA A 304 -24.25 -13.04 -9.11
CA ALA A 304 -24.05 -14.15 -10.02
C ALA A 304 -25.07 -13.94 -11.14
N ALA A 305 -24.57 -13.65 -12.36
CA ALA A 305 -25.43 -13.55 -13.52
C ALA A 305 -26.31 -14.79 -13.49
N SER A 306 -27.61 -14.60 -13.25
CA SER A 306 -28.57 -15.69 -13.23
C SER A 306 -28.38 -16.38 -14.56
N ARG A 307 -27.72 -17.55 -14.54
CA ARG A 307 -27.65 -18.43 -15.70
C ARG A 307 -29.10 -18.79 -15.95
N SER A 308 -29.76 -18.04 -16.83
CA SER A 308 -31.03 -18.42 -17.41
C SER A 308 -30.70 -19.59 -18.34
N SER A 309 -30.48 -20.77 -17.76
CA SER A 309 -30.68 -22.02 -18.49
C SER A 309 -32.17 -22.10 -18.76
N SER A 310 -32.57 -21.60 -19.92
CA SER A 310 -33.84 -21.96 -20.55
C SER A 310 -33.77 -23.44 -20.90
N SER A 311 -34.05 -24.30 -19.93
CA SER A 311 -34.43 -25.69 -20.18
C SER A 311 -35.88 -25.85 -19.74
N SER A 312 -36.75 -25.87 -20.74
CA SER A 312 -38.15 -26.25 -20.67
C SER A 312 -38.32 -27.65 -20.07
N THR A 313 -39.34 -27.78 -19.20
CA THR A 313 -40.05 -29.02 -18.78
C THR A 313 -39.23 -30.05 -17.99
N SER A 314 -39.65 -30.60 -16.85
CA SER A 314 -41.00 -30.98 -16.41
C SER A 314 -41.04 -31.19 -14.89
N SER A 315 -42.26 -31.18 -14.36
CA SER A 315 -42.70 -31.33 -12.98
C SER A 315 -42.14 -32.53 -12.21
N ALA A 316 -41.69 -32.29 -10.97
CA ALA A 316 -41.96 -33.17 -9.84
C ALA A 316 -41.83 -32.41 -8.51
N SER A 317 -42.91 -32.45 -7.74
CA SER A 317 -43.02 -32.00 -6.36
C SER A 317 -42.16 -32.85 -5.41
N SER A 318 -41.39 -32.22 -4.53
CA SER A 318 -41.26 -32.69 -3.15
C SER A 318 -40.79 -31.58 -2.23
N THR A 319 -41.49 -31.48 -1.10
CA THR A 319 -41.27 -30.65 0.07
C THR A 319 -40.06 -31.17 0.86
N ALA A 320 -39.12 -30.30 1.25
CA ALA A 320 -38.33 -30.48 2.46
C ALA A 320 -37.75 -29.16 2.96
N VAL A 321 -38.20 -28.79 4.15
CA VAL A 321 -37.67 -27.78 5.06
C VAL A 321 -36.32 -28.26 5.60
N GLY A 322 -35.35 -27.36 5.77
CA GLY A 322 -34.09 -27.68 6.46
C GLY A 322 -32.99 -26.63 6.26
N GLU A 323 -33.21 -25.43 6.76
CA GLU A 323 -32.20 -24.37 6.89
C GLU A 323 -31.17 -24.69 7.98
N ASP A 324 -29.90 -24.47 7.62
CA ASP A 324 -28.95 -23.61 8.35
C ASP A 324 -28.44 -24.07 9.75
N GLN A 325 -27.42 -24.93 9.77
CA GLN A 325 -26.59 -25.16 10.97
C GLN A 325 -25.08 -25.45 10.74
N ASN A 326 -24.51 -25.23 9.54
CA ASN A 326 -23.13 -25.68 9.29
C ASN A 326 -22.01 -24.61 9.34
N ASN A 327 -22.27 -23.40 9.85
CA ASN A 327 -21.25 -22.34 9.89
C ASN A 327 -20.85 -21.85 11.30
N LYS A 328 -20.99 -22.68 12.34
CA LYS A 328 -20.54 -22.32 13.72
C LYS A 328 -19.48 -23.24 14.32
N HIS A 329 -18.72 -23.97 13.51
CA HIS A 329 -17.65 -24.82 14.06
C HIS A 329 -16.38 -24.88 13.20
N LEU A 330 -15.80 -23.71 12.89
CA LEU A 330 -14.45 -23.65 12.31
C LEU A 330 -13.64 -22.50 12.92
N MET A 331 -13.59 -22.43 14.25
CA MET A 331 -12.65 -21.59 14.98
C MET A 331 -12.28 -22.32 16.27
N ARG A 332 -11.29 -23.21 16.18
CA ARG A 332 -10.40 -23.57 17.29
C ARG A 332 -9.27 -24.43 16.76
N GLU A 333 -8.08 -23.85 16.86
CA GLU A 333 -6.75 -24.47 16.78
C GLU A 333 -6.39 -25.11 15.43
N LEU A 334 -5.25 -24.71 14.88
CA LEU A 334 -4.65 -25.35 13.70
C LEU A 334 -4.48 -26.85 14.01
N ASP A 335 -5.08 -27.71 13.17
CA ASP A 335 -5.00 -29.17 13.29
C ASP A 335 -3.53 -29.61 13.41
N PRO A 336 -3.14 -30.38 14.46
CA PRO A 336 -1.79 -30.89 14.64
C PRO A 336 -1.21 -31.62 13.41
N ARG A 337 -2.06 -32.20 12.56
CA ARG A 337 -1.63 -32.84 11.30
C ARG A 337 -1.13 -31.86 10.24
N THR A 338 -1.56 -30.60 10.32
CA THR A 338 -1.06 -29.52 9.46
C THR A 338 0.34 -29.08 9.92
N LEU A 339 0.57 -28.99 11.23
CA LEU A 339 1.89 -28.72 11.80
C LEU A 339 2.91 -29.85 11.54
N GLU A 340 2.48 -31.11 11.56
CA GLU A 340 3.37 -32.24 11.22
C GLU A 340 3.75 -32.25 9.73
N ARG A 341 2.85 -31.82 8.84
CA ARG A 341 3.15 -31.67 7.41
C ARG A 341 4.15 -30.57 7.10
N ILE A 342 4.09 -29.46 7.85
CA ILE A 342 5.05 -28.36 7.74
C ILE A 342 6.44 -28.83 8.22
N ASN A 343 6.50 -29.51 9.38
CA ASN A 343 7.76 -30.04 9.91
C ASN A 343 8.35 -31.23 9.12
N SER A 344 7.57 -31.89 8.26
CA SER A 344 8.10 -32.93 7.36
C SER A 344 8.76 -32.37 6.11
N LEU A 345 8.38 -31.15 5.68
CA LEU A 345 8.98 -30.50 4.51
C LEU A 345 10.39 -29.96 4.82
N ASP A 346 10.66 -29.57 6.07
CA ASP A 346 11.99 -29.13 6.51
C ASP A 346 13.04 -30.25 6.58
N ARG A 347 12.63 -31.53 6.64
CA ARG A 347 13.59 -32.66 6.75
C ARG A 347 14.12 -33.12 5.39
N ASP A 348 13.37 -32.89 4.31
CA ASP A 348 13.78 -33.31 2.97
C ASP A 348 14.77 -32.31 2.34
N GLU A 349 14.70 -31.02 2.69
CA GLU A 349 15.69 -30.02 2.24
C GLU A 349 17.06 -30.17 2.92
N GLN A 350 17.13 -30.68 4.15
CA GLN A 350 18.41 -30.89 4.84
C GLN A 350 19.18 -32.14 4.36
N GLN A 351 18.55 -33.06 3.63
CA GLN A 351 19.23 -34.23 3.08
C GLN A 351 19.78 -34.05 1.65
N HIS A 352 19.34 -33.02 0.91
CA HIS A 352 19.81 -32.78 -0.47
C HIS A 352 21.04 -31.86 -0.60
N ASN A 353 21.50 -31.21 0.49
CA ASN A 353 22.65 -30.30 0.44
C ASN A 353 24.02 -30.93 0.76
N ASN A 354 24.09 -32.26 0.87
CA ASN A 354 25.34 -32.99 1.02
C ASN A 354 25.50 -33.99 -0.14
N HIS A 355 25.75 -33.52 -1.37
CA HIS A 355 26.50 -34.23 -2.43
C HIS A 355 26.57 -33.36 -3.72
N ASN A 356 27.63 -32.58 -3.89
CA ASN A 356 28.53 -32.71 -5.05
C ASN A 356 29.54 -31.55 -5.14
N ILE A 357 30.78 -31.91 -4.85
CA ILE A 357 32.01 -31.20 -5.22
C ILE A 357 32.46 -31.78 -6.57
N ASN A 358 33.06 -30.92 -7.41
CA ASN A 358 33.84 -31.17 -8.65
C ASN A 358 33.11 -31.22 -10.01
N SER A 359 33.40 -30.21 -10.85
CA SER A 359 34.26 -30.31 -12.06
C SER A 359 33.77 -29.52 -13.30
N ASN A 360 34.68 -28.68 -13.77
CA ASN A 360 34.86 -28.11 -15.12
C ASN A 360 34.28 -28.92 -16.30
N HIS A 361 33.65 -28.27 -17.28
CA HIS A 361 34.25 -27.86 -18.58
C HIS A 361 33.23 -27.40 -19.63
N ASN A 362 33.55 -26.23 -20.21
CA ASN A 362 33.45 -25.75 -21.60
C ASN A 362 32.65 -26.47 -22.72
N SER A 363 32.02 -25.61 -23.54
CA SER A 363 31.87 -25.66 -25.01
C SER A 363 30.56 -26.15 -25.67
N GLY A 364 30.03 -25.32 -26.57
CA GLY A 364 29.90 -25.70 -27.99
C GLY A 364 28.53 -26.11 -28.55
N ASN A 365 27.79 -25.12 -29.05
CA ASN A 365 27.14 -25.08 -30.38
C ASN A 365 26.23 -26.24 -30.92
N SER A 366 24.98 -25.85 -31.22
CA SER A 366 24.28 -25.98 -32.52
C SER A 366 23.41 -27.22 -32.87
N LYS A 367 22.24 -26.89 -33.45
CA LYS A 367 21.39 -27.59 -34.45
C LYS A 367 20.17 -28.43 -34.00
N ARG A 368 19.00 -27.76 -34.14
CA ARG A 368 17.88 -27.99 -35.09
C ARG A 368 17.21 -29.39 -35.19
N ALA A 369 15.90 -29.33 -34.86
CA ALA A 369 14.73 -30.04 -35.39
C ALA A 369 14.50 -31.53 -35.05
N GLN A 370 13.37 -31.82 -34.41
CA GLN A 370 12.24 -32.51 -35.04
C GLN A 370 10.97 -32.44 -34.18
N GLU A 371 9.85 -32.37 -34.88
CA GLU A 371 8.47 -32.25 -34.39
C GLU A 371 8.01 -33.51 -33.64
N GLY A 372 7.25 -33.31 -32.57
CA GLY A 372 6.45 -34.31 -31.89
C GLY A 372 5.28 -33.58 -31.23
N GLU A 373 4.05 -33.98 -31.58
CA GLU A 373 2.79 -33.44 -31.07
C GLU A 373 2.67 -33.68 -29.56
N GLU A 374 2.59 -32.61 -28.76
CA GLU A 374 2.17 -32.68 -27.36
C GLU A 374 1.13 -31.59 -27.08
N ILE A 375 -0.08 -32.09 -26.80
CA ILE A 375 -1.19 -31.57 -25.98
C ILE A 375 -0.94 -30.18 -25.35
N ASP A 376 -1.77 -29.20 -25.73
CA ASP A 376 -1.86 -27.86 -25.11
C ASP A 376 -2.22 -27.95 -23.62
N ASP A 377 -1.21 -27.86 -22.74
CA ASP A 377 -1.34 -27.43 -21.34
C ASP A 377 -0.89 -25.96 -21.26
N ASP A 378 -1.74 -25.04 -21.74
CA ASP A 378 -1.53 -23.60 -21.66
C ASP A 378 -1.92 -23.07 -20.27
N ASP A 379 -1.05 -23.27 -19.27
CA ASP A 379 -1.17 -22.62 -17.93
C ASP A 379 0.19 -22.13 -17.39
N VAL A 380 1.14 -21.84 -18.29
CA VAL A 380 2.49 -21.35 -17.91
C VAL A 380 2.56 -19.81 -17.99
N GLU A 381 2.68 -19.22 -16.80
CA GLU A 381 3.29 -17.93 -16.47
C GLU A 381 3.69 -17.00 -17.63
N ARG A 382 2.81 -16.04 -17.95
CA ARG A 382 3.27 -14.78 -18.55
C ARG A 382 3.78 -13.85 -17.45
N THR A 383 5.10 -13.73 -17.32
CA THR A 383 5.74 -12.63 -16.58
C THR A 383 5.67 -11.37 -17.43
N TRP A 384 4.78 -10.44 -17.07
CA TRP A 384 4.50 -9.22 -17.84
C TRP A 384 5.52 -8.12 -17.53
N ARG A 385 6.49 -7.91 -18.43
CA ARG A 385 7.54 -6.87 -18.33
C ARG A 385 7.08 -5.44 -18.62
N ASN A 386 5.87 -5.26 -19.14
CA ASN A 386 5.33 -3.93 -19.50
C ASN A 386 3.87 -3.85 -19.02
N GLY A 387 3.57 -3.03 -18.01
CA GLY A 387 2.16 -2.74 -17.67
C GLY A 387 1.47 -1.85 -18.73
N PRO A 388 0.15 -1.59 -18.64
CA PRO A 388 -0.94 -2.45 -18.22
C PRO A 388 -1.78 -2.86 -19.45
N GLU A 389 -1.81 -4.14 -19.78
CA GLU A 389 -3.11 -4.74 -20.09
C GLU A 389 -3.52 -5.49 -18.83
N LEU A 390 -3.98 -4.73 -17.82
CA LEU A 390 -5.09 -5.27 -17.04
C LEU A 390 -6.10 -5.69 -18.09
N ASP A 391 -6.38 -6.98 -18.16
CA ASP A 391 -7.44 -7.48 -19.03
C ASP A 391 -8.58 -6.47 -18.94
N ARG A 392 -8.93 -5.82 -20.06
CA ARG A 392 -9.86 -4.68 -20.12
C ARG A 392 -11.25 -5.00 -19.53
N VAL A 393 -11.43 -6.23 -19.08
CA VAL A 393 -12.64 -6.90 -18.65
C VAL A 393 -12.75 -7.02 -17.13
N LYS A 394 -11.67 -6.98 -16.32
CA LYS A 394 -11.80 -7.14 -14.84
C LYS A 394 -10.91 -6.22 -14.00
N ILE A 395 -11.57 -5.61 -13.01
CA ILE A 395 -11.02 -4.67 -12.02
C ILE A 395 -10.20 -5.48 -10.99
N PRO A 396 -9.00 -5.03 -10.58
CA PRO A 396 -8.30 -5.64 -9.45
C PRO A 396 -9.14 -5.49 -8.19
N GLU A 397 -9.33 -6.57 -7.44
CA GLU A 397 -10.13 -6.57 -6.20
C GLU A 397 -9.25 -6.65 -4.95
N LEU A 398 -8.04 -7.19 -5.07
CA LEU A 398 -7.05 -7.28 -4.00
C LEU A 398 -5.67 -6.88 -4.51
N VAL A 399 -4.95 -6.04 -3.77
CA VAL A 399 -3.55 -5.67 -4.05
C VAL A 399 -2.74 -5.77 -2.76
N PHE A 400 -1.68 -6.58 -2.78
CA PHE A 400 -0.69 -6.65 -1.71
C PHE A 400 0.64 -6.10 -2.18
N GLU A 401 1.28 -5.25 -1.38
CA GLU A 401 2.72 -5.03 -1.49
C GLU A 401 3.49 -6.19 -0.81
N ILE A 402 4.58 -6.61 -1.42
CA ILE A 402 5.47 -7.67 -0.92
C ILE A 402 6.92 -7.15 -0.83
N GLY A 403 7.69 -7.72 0.10
CA GLY A 403 9.09 -7.36 0.35
C GLY A 403 10.05 -7.82 -0.75
N GLY A 404 9.67 -8.80 -1.57
CA GLY A 404 10.43 -9.19 -2.75
C GLY A 404 10.07 -10.56 -3.33
N ASP A 405 10.88 -11.02 -4.28
CA ASP A 405 10.59 -12.21 -5.09
C ASP A 405 10.41 -13.49 -4.26
N HIS A 406 11.11 -13.62 -3.13
CA HIS A 406 11.02 -14.78 -2.24
C HIS A 406 9.63 -15.00 -1.62
N GLN A 407 8.76 -13.96 -1.58
CA GLN A 407 7.40 -14.06 -1.04
C GLN A 407 6.35 -14.38 -2.11
N VAL A 408 6.71 -14.32 -3.40
CA VAL A 408 5.75 -14.41 -4.52
C VAL A 408 4.95 -15.70 -4.48
N ASP A 409 5.61 -16.84 -4.34
CA ASP A 409 4.95 -18.15 -4.41
C ASP A 409 3.97 -18.34 -3.26
N PHE A 410 4.43 -18.05 -2.03
CA PHE A 410 3.61 -18.18 -0.83
C PHE A 410 2.40 -17.24 -0.87
N VAL A 411 2.61 -15.94 -1.12
CA VAL A 411 1.52 -14.95 -1.11
C VAL A 411 0.54 -15.23 -2.24
N SER A 412 1.03 -15.62 -3.42
CA SER A 412 0.16 -16.02 -4.54
C SER A 412 -0.66 -17.27 -4.20
N ALA A 413 -0.07 -18.27 -3.56
CA ALA A 413 -0.77 -19.46 -3.11
C ALA A 413 -1.84 -19.14 -2.06
N ALA A 414 -1.53 -18.29 -1.07
CA ALA A 414 -2.47 -17.84 -0.06
C ALA A 414 -3.66 -17.08 -0.66
N VAL A 415 -3.41 -16.21 -1.66
CA VAL A 415 -4.46 -15.50 -2.40
C VAL A 415 -5.33 -16.47 -3.19
N ARG A 416 -4.74 -17.46 -3.89
CA ARG A 416 -5.51 -18.50 -4.60
C ARG A 416 -6.35 -19.35 -3.64
N GLN A 417 -5.78 -19.76 -2.51
CA GLN A 417 -6.45 -20.56 -1.48
C GLN A 417 -7.65 -19.85 -0.87
N ALA A 418 -7.57 -18.52 -0.69
CA ALA A 418 -8.71 -17.72 -0.23
C ALA A 418 -9.87 -17.69 -1.25
N GLY A 419 -9.62 -17.95 -2.54
CA GLY A 419 -10.64 -18.07 -3.58
C GLY A 419 -10.52 -17.08 -4.74
N PHE A 420 -9.41 -16.35 -4.84
CA PHE A 420 -9.13 -15.50 -6.01
C PHE A 420 -8.62 -16.38 -7.16
N ARG A 421 -9.38 -16.41 -8.27
CA ARG A 421 -9.08 -17.29 -9.41
C ARG A 421 -7.95 -16.75 -10.30
N ARG A 422 -7.80 -15.43 -10.34
CA ARG A 422 -6.75 -14.76 -11.10
C ARG A 422 -5.81 -14.07 -10.13
N VAL A 423 -4.54 -14.45 -10.19
CA VAL A 423 -3.46 -13.86 -9.40
C VAL A 423 -2.37 -13.42 -10.35
N GLN A 424 -1.95 -12.17 -10.22
CA GLN A 424 -0.91 -11.56 -11.05
C GLN A 424 0.21 -11.03 -10.16
N VAL A 425 1.44 -11.13 -10.66
CA VAL A 425 2.62 -10.53 -10.05
C VAL A 425 2.96 -9.26 -10.80
N TRP A 426 3.07 -8.18 -10.05
CA TRP A 426 3.35 -6.84 -10.53
C TRP A 426 4.77 -6.47 -10.14
N LYS A 427 5.59 -6.16 -11.13
CA LYS A 427 7.01 -5.83 -10.95
C LYS A 427 7.28 -4.34 -11.07
N ASP A 428 8.38 -3.88 -10.47
CA ASP A 428 8.92 -2.53 -10.65
C ASP A 428 9.75 -2.42 -11.93
N LEU A 429 10.25 -1.21 -12.22
CA LEU A 429 11.15 -0.94 -13.35
C LEU A 429 12.48 -1.70 -13.28
N ALA A 430 12.84 -2.28 -12.13
CA ALA A 430 14.02 -3.12 -11.94
C ALA A 430 13.71 -4.62 -12.08
N ASP A 431 12.52 -5.00 -12.58
CA ASP A 431 12.06 -6.38 -12.78
C ASP A 431 11.92 -7.19 -11.48
N ARG A 432 11.81 -6.50 -10.33
CA ARG A 432 11.56 -7.12 -9.01
C ARG A 432 10.08 -7.17 -8.71
N ALA A 433 9.59 -8.28 -8.18
CA ALA A 433 8.20 -8.39 -7.74
C ALA A 433 7.92 -7.42 -6.58
N ARG A 434 6.85 -6.63 -6.73
CA ARG A 434 6.40 -5.63 -5.73
C ARG A 434 4.98 -5.84 -5.28
N CYS A 435 4.10 -6.31 -6.16
CA CYS A 435 2.73 -6.57 -5.75
C CYS A 435 2.19 -7.90 -6.22
N ILE A 436 1.30 -8.47 -5.40
CA ILE A 436 0.40 -9.56 -5.79
C ILE A 436 -0.99 -8.98 -5.95
N VAL A 437 -1.59 -9.19 -7.13
CA VAL A 437 -2.90 -8.64 -7.49
C VAL A 437 -3.89 -9.76 -7.72
N GLY A 438 -5.00 -9.76 -6.99
CA GLY A 438 -6.05 -10.77 -7.03
C GLY A 438 -7.36 -10.28 -7.65
N ALA A 439 -8.04 -11.17 -8.39
CA ALA A 439 -9.42 -11.01 -8.85
C ALA A 439 -10.18 -12.35 -8.82
N ARG A 440 -11.48 -12.32 -8.47
CA ARG A 440 -12.35 -13.51 -8.36
C ARG A 440 -12.91 -14.02 -9.70
#